data_AF-A0A660MYN6-F1
#
_entry.id   AF-A0A660MYN6-F1
#
_cell.length_a   1.000
_cell.length_b   1.000
_cell.length_c   1.000
_cell.angle_alpha   90.00
_cell.angle_beta   90.00
_cell.angle_gamma   90.00
#
_symmetry.space_group_name_H-M   'P 1'
#
loop_
_entity.id
_entity.type
_entity.pdbx_description
1 polymer ?
#
loop_
_entity_poly.entity_id
_entity_poly.type
_entity_poly.pdbx_seq_one_letter_code
_entity_poly.pdbx_strand_id
1 'polypeptide(L)'
;MRWIGCFFLLILGACTPFHYPESALPLDFYEITGSWASLRELDQEFYSPLDEYFSGEIDRYQRQELNALSDTTIKEALEGSDFSFETSGNKWLLYRKDQLIATGDNLFYFLTDKTHIILCSKRDAYPCFIDDAWKAVETTSALPKLFKKKVYYLTTDPNTMTHQLFENDRLLYSFSADHPTGEPLLSLEVNEGGRWISYIALNLEQEKLEFHLVHNRKNLIASEGRTDAFELRQLKGKLFYFYQKDGKIYYSLAGKSYGTPFQEVIHDGCCSAGVFSLRFLGDSFLLYGKKNGRFYGYQVKFSL
;
A
#
# COMPACT_ATOMS: atom_id res chain seq x y z
N MET A 1 -37.57 -40.39 41.06
CA MET A 1 -36.28 -40.21 41.77
C MET A 1 -35.28 -39.71 40.72
N ARG A 2 -35.17 -38.41 40.41
CA ARG A 2 -34.44 -37.36 41.15
C ARG A 2 -33.11 -37.85 41.73
N TRP A 3 -32.01 -37.56 41.03
CA TRP A 3 -30.78 -37.05 41.62
C TRP A 3 -30.24 -35.91 40.72
N ILE A 4 -29.80 -34.86 41.39
CA ILE A 4 -29.39 -33.53 40.93
C ILE A 4 -27.86 -33.44 41.12
N GLY A 5 -27.19 -32.65 40.28
CA GLY A 5 -25.89 -32.02 40.60
C GLY A 5 -24.92 -32.08 39.42
N CYS A 6 -24.22 -31.03 39.01
CA CYS A 6 -24.19 -29.64 39.44
C CYS A 6 -23.58 -28.81 38.29
N PHE A 7 -23.93 -27.52 38.28
CA PHE A 7 -23.37 -26.46 37.47
C PHE A 7 -21.83 -26.45 37.44
N PHE A 8 -21.26 -26.22 36.25
CA PHE A 8 -20.10 -25.34 36.10
C PHE A 8 -20.28 -24.51 34.82
N LEU A 9 -20.64 -23.24 35.01
CA LEU A 9 -20.48 -22.19 34.02
C LEU A 9 -18.98 -21.96 33.83
N LEU A 10 -18.49 -22.17 32.61
CA LEU A 10 -17.25 -21.58 32.13
C LEU A 10 -17.60 -20.73 30.91
N ILE A 11 -17.84 -19.44 31.19
CA ILE A 11 -17.85 -18.40 30.17
C ILE A 11 -16.40 -18.22 29.73
N LEU A 12 -15.99 -18.98 28.72
CA LEU A 12 -14.84 -18.61 27.91
C LEU A 12 -15.38 -17.78 26.75
N GLY A 13 -15.18 -16.46 26.86
CA GLY A 13 -15.35 -15.53 25.75
C GLY A 13 -14.41 -15.93 24.62
N ALA A 14 -14.91 -16.75 23.71
CA ALA A 14 -14.27 -16.94 22.43
C ALA A 14 -14.47 -15.65 21.64
N CYS A 15 -13.41 -14.84 21.55
CA CYS A 15 -13.23 -13.94 20.41
C CYS A 15 -13.23 -14.82 19.16
N THR A 16 -14.39 -14.94 18.52
CA THR A 16 -14.46 -15.50 17.18
C THR A 16 -13.72 -14.54 16.25
N PRO A 17 -12.70 -14.99 15.51
CA PRO A 17 -12.13 -14.16 14.45
C PRO A 17 -13.27 -13.86 13.48
N PHE A 18 -13.50 -12.57 13.24
CA PHE A 18 -14.50 -12.08 12.31
C PHE A 18 -14.22 -12.69 10.93
N HIS A 19 -14.95 -13.76 10.60
CA HIS A 19 -14.90 -14.37 9.28
C HIS A 19 -15.63 -13.42 8.34
N TYR A 20 -14.86 -12.60 7.62
CA TYR A 20 -15.41 -11.89 6.48
C TYR A 20 -15.96 -12.93 5.49
N PRO A 21 -17.19 -12.76 4.98
CA PRO A 21 -17.72 -13.65 3.95
C PRO A 21 -16.74 -13.72 2.76
N GLU A 22 -16.49 -14.94 2.29
CA GLU A 22 -15.49 -15.29 1.26
C GLU A 22 -15.73 -14.60 -0.10
N SER A 23 -16.92 -14.05 -0.35
CA SER A 23 -17.15 -13.22 -1.52
C SER A 23 -16.61 -11.80 -1.29
N ALA A 24 -15.59 -11.39 -2.07
CA ALA A 24 -15.34 -9.96 -2.26
C ALA A 24 -16.60 -9.30 -2.83
N LEU A 25 -17.17 -8.37 -2.06
CA LEU A 25 -18.19 -7.47 -2.56
C LEU A 25 -17.53 -6.55 -3.60
N PRO A 26 -18.20 -6.27 -4.73
CA PRO A 26 -17.68 -5.33 -5.72
C PRO A 26 -17.50 -3.93 -5.11
N LEU A 27 -16.89 -3.04 -5.87
CA LEU A 27 -16.78 -1.64 -5.54
C LEU A 27 -17.94 -0.85 -6.18
N ASP A 28 -18.49 0.07 -5.41
CA ASP A 28 -19.44 1.08 -5.87
C ASP A 28 -18.69 2.38 -6.20
N PHE A 29 -18.96 2.93 -7.38
CA PHE A 29 -18.37 4.18 -7.87
C PHE A 29 -19.42 5.29 -7.80
N TYR A 30 -19.28 6.18 -6.82
CA TYR A 30 -20.17 7.33 -6.64
C TYR A 30 -19.54 8.55 -7.28
N GLU A 31 -20.18 9.07 -8.32
CA GLU A 31 -19.79 10.34 -8.93
C GLU A 31 -20.03 11.47 -7.91
N ILE A 32 -19.02 12.31 -7.69
CA ILE A 32 -19.13 13.43 -6.77
C ILE A 32 -19.82 14.58 -7.51
N THR A 33 -21.12 14.78 -7.25
CA THR A 33 -21.92 15.84 -7.89
C THR A 33 -21.99 17.10 -7.01
N GLY A 34 -21.40 18.19 -7.49
CA GLY A 34 -21.52 19.56 -6.93
C GLY A 34 -22.01 20.55 -7.99
N SER A 35 -22.44 21.76 -7.62
CA SER A 35 -22.97 22.74 -8.59
C SER A 35 -21.91 23.07 -9.64
N TRP A 36 -22.29 22.99 -10.91
CA TRP A 36 -21.43 23.06 -12.09
C TRP A 36 -20.54 24.33 -12.21
N ALA A 37 -20.70 25.32 -11.33
CA ALA A 37 -19.84 26.48 -11.22
C ALA A 37 -18.47 26.16 -10.58
N SER A 38 -18.37 25.19 -9.67
CA SER A 38 -17.11 24.85 -8.96
C SER A 38 -16.24 23.80 -9.65
N LEU A 39 -16.66 23.28 -10.81
CA LEU A 39 -15.93 22.28 -11.60
C LEU A 39 -15.34 22.83 -12.91
N ARG A 40 -15.76 24.02 -13.36
CA ARG A 40 -15.17 24.69 -14.55
C ARG A 40 -13.91 25.49 -14.25
N GLU A 41 -13.65 25.80 -12.98
CA GLU A 41 -12.35 26.34 -12.54
C GLU A 41 -11.26 25.26 -12.48
N LEU A 42 -11.59 23.97 -12.66
CA LEU A 42 -10.59 22.88 -12.71
C LEU A 42 -9.67 22.91 -13.94
N ASP A 43 -9.99 23.71 -14.95
CA ASP A 43 -9.11 23.92 -16.11
C ASP A 43 -8.24 25.18 -15.97
N GLN A 44 -8.47 26.03 -14.95
CA GLN A 44 -7.75 27.31 -14.83
C GLN A 44 -7.28 27.75 -13.44
N GLU A 45 -7.77 27.23 -12.30
CA GLU A 45 -7.28 27.64 -10.98
C GLU A 45 -7.15 26.49 -9.96
N PHE A 46 -6.01 26.48 -9.27
CA PHE A 46 -5.41 25.39 -8.50
C PHE A 46 -6.09 25.02 -7.16
N TYR A 47 -7.29 25.51 -6.85
CA TYR A 47 -7.94 25.27 -5.56
C TYR A 47 -9.46 25.12 -5.72
N SER A 48 -9.96 23.89 -5.53
CA SER A 48 -11.38 23.55 -5.62
C SER A 48 -11.99 23.35 -4.22
N PRO A 49 -13.30 23.56 -4.00
CA PRO A 49 -14.02 23.08 -2.80
C PRO A 49 -13.87 21.56 -2.56
N LEU A 50 -13.51 20.81 -3.61
CA LEU A 50 -13.11 19.41 -3.48
C LEU A 50 -11.82 19.27 -2.65
N ASP A 51 -10.86 20.21 -2.75
CA ASP A 51 -9.63 20.19 -1.96
C ASP A 51 -9.88 20.39 -0.47
N GLU A 52 -10.94 21.09 -0.07
CA GLU A 52 -11.31 21.24 1.34
C GLU A 52 -11.89 19.93 1.91
N TYR A 53 -12.77 19.25 1.16
CA TYR A 53 -13.26 17.93 1.54
C TYR A 53 -12.13 16.89 1.53
N PHE A 54 -11.28 16.92 0.50
CA PHE A 54 -10.14 16.03 0.36
C PHE A 54 -9.09 16.27 1.46
N SER A 55 -8.74 17.52 1.75
CA SER A 55 -7.78 17.85 2.81
C SER A 55 -8.27 17.41 4.18
N GLY A 56 -9.54 17.61 4.54
CA GLY A 56 -10.07 17.17 5.84
C GLY A 56 -9.98 15.65 6.07
N GLU A 57 -10.30 14.85 5.05
CA GLU A 57 -10.22 13.40 5.09
C GLU A 57 -8.77 12.87 5.04
N ILE A 58 -7.93 13.48 4.19
CA ILE A 58 -6.50 13.19 4.11
C ILE A 58 -5.82 13.48 5.44
N ASP A 59 -6.10 14.64 6.05
CA ASP A 59 -5.56 15.04 7.35
C ASP A 59 -5.95 14.03 8.44
N ARG A 60 -7.19 13.53 8.41
CA ARG A 60 -7.65 12.53 9.37
C ARG A 60 -6.88 11.22 9.21
N TYR A 61 -6.69 10.75 7.99
CA TYR A 61 -5.96 9.52 7.70
C TYR A 61 -4.46 9.67 8.01
N GLN A 62 -3.83 10.77 7.62
CA GLN A 62 -2.44 11.09 7.97
C GLN A 62 -2.25 11.14 9.48
N ARG A 63 -3.19 11.71 10.24
CA ARG A 63 -3.16 11.66 11.70
C ARG A 63 -3.22 10.22 12.23
N GLN A 64 -3.99 9.33 11.62
CA GLN A 64 -4.04 7.92 12.01
C GLN A 64 -2.71 7.20 11.75
N GLU A 65 -2.09 7.41 10.59
CA GLU A 65 -0.77 6.86 10.28
C GLU A 65 0.30 7.38 11.25
N LEU A 66 0.30 8.69 11.53
CA LEU A 66 1.21 9.30 12.51
C LEU A 66 0.99 8.73 13.93
N ASN A 67 -0.26 8.52 14.35
CA ASN A 67 -0.57 7.91 15.63
C ASN A 67 -0.09 6.45 15.71
N ALA A 68 -0.19 5.70 14.61
CA ALA A 68 0.33 4.33 14.53
C ALA A 68 1.86 4.28 14.67
N LEU A 69 2.55 5.36 14.32
CA LEU A 69 4.00 5.51 14.44
C LEU A 69 4.44 6.26 15.72
N SER A 70 3.52 6.50 16.65
CA SER A 70 3.86 7.16 17.92
C SER A 70 4.74 6.25 18.80
N ASP A 71 5.61 6.87 19.60
CA ASP A 71 6.49 6.19 20.56
C ASP A 71 5.71 5.24 21.48
N THR A 72 4.53 5.64 21.95
CA THR A 72 3.64 4.81 22.76
C THR A 72 3.20 3.56 22.01
N THR A 73 2.64 3.70 20.80
CA THR A 73 2.14 2.57 20.00
C THR A 73 3.25 1.56 19.69
N ILE A 74 4.45 2.05 19.35
CA ILE A 74 5.60 1.19 19.06
C ILE A 74 6.05 0.44 20.30
N LYS A 75 6.16 1.12 21.45
CA LYS A 75 6.52 0.49 22.73
C LYS A 75 5.52 -0.61 23.13
N GLU A 76 4.23 -0.35 22.98
CA GLU A 76 3.17 -1.34 23.23
C GLU A 76 3.31 -2.55 22.28
N ALA A 77 3.60 -2.32 20.99
CA ALA A 77 3.81 -3.40 20.02
C ALA A 77 5.02 -4.29 20.35
N LEU A 78 6.06 -3.71 20.97
CA LEU A 78 7.28 -4.40 21.39
C LEU A 78 7.19 -5.04 22.79
N GLU A 79 6.09 -4.85 23.52
CA GLU A 79 5.94 -5.39 24.88
C GLU A 79 6.13 -6.93 24.90
N GLY A 80 7.02 -7.39 25.77
CA GLY A 80 7.38 -8.81 25.89
C GLY A 80 8.32 -9.34 24.81
N SER A 81 8.89 -8.47 23.96
CA SER A 81 9.98 -8.81 23.06
C SER A 81 11.35 -8.49 23.69
N ASP A 82 12.44 -8.88 23.01
CA ASP A 82 13.82 -8.52 23.39
C ASP A 82 14.19 -7.07 22.99
N PHE A 83 13.28 -6.33 22.35
CA PHE A 83 13.51 -5.00 21.81
C PHE A 83 12.89 -3.90 22.68
N SER A 84 13.55 -2.74 22.70
CA SER A 84 12.98 -1.50 23.22
C SER A 84 13.22 -0.35 22.25
N PHE A 85 12.36 0.66 22.32
CA PHE A 85 12.32 1.76 21.37
C PHE A 85 12.22 3.10 22.10
N GLU A 86 12.92 4.10 21.58
CA GLU A 86 12.87 5.46 22.09
C GLU A 86 12.90 6.47 20.94
N THR A 87 12.26 7.62 21.14
CA THR A 87 12.35 8.77 20.24
C THR A 87 12.98 9.98 20.93
N SER A 88 13.78 10.75 20.19
CA SER A 88 14.31 12.04 20.62
C SER A 88 14.25 13.03 19.47
N GLY A 89 13.26 13.93 19.50
CA GLY A 89 12.96 14.81 18.38
C GLY A 89 12.51 14.00 17.15
N ASN A 90 13.18 14.17 16.03
CA ASN A 90 12.94 13.39 14.81
C ASN A 90 13.73 12.08 14.74
N LYS A 91 14.58 11.80 15.74
CA LYS A 91 15.41 10.60 15.79
C LYS A 91 14.68 9.48 16.50
N TRP A 92 14.92 8.26 16.04
CA TRP A 92 14.52 7.04 16.71
C TRP A 92 15.74 6.19 17.06
N LEU A 93 15.63 5.46 18.17
CA LEU A 93 16.65 4.56 18.69
C LEU A 93 15.99 3.21 18.96
N LEU A 94 16.61 2.15 18.45
CA LEU A 94 16.19 0.79 18.70
C LEU A 94 17.28 0.07 19.48
N TYR A 95 16.88 -0.54 20.58
CA TYR A 95 17.74 -1.35 21.42
C TYR A 95 17.28 -2.80 21.41
N ARG A 96 18.22 -3.71 21.66
CA ARG A 96 17.94 -5.12 21.97
C ARG A 96 18.71 -5.47 23.23
N LYS A 97 18.01 -5.91 24.29
CA LYS A 97 18.61 -6.21 25.60
C LYS A 97 19.53 -5.08 26.08
N ASP A 98 19.02 -3.84 26.04
CA ASP A 98 19.70 -2.60 26.43
C ASP A 98 20.91 -2.18 25.57
N GLN A 99 21.25 -2.94 24.52
CA GLN A 99 22.26 -2.55 23.55
C GLN A 99 21.61 -1.80 22.39
N LEU A 100 22.08 -0.59 22.09
CA LEU A 100 21.66 0.17 20.91
C LEU A 100 22.10 -0.59 19.64
N ILE A 101 21.15 -0.99 18.80
CA ILE A 101 21.40 -1.76 17.57
C ILE A 101 21.09 -0.98 16.30
N ALA A 102 20.19 0.02 16.37
CA ALA A 102 19.88 0.87 15.22
C ALA A 102 19.41 2.26 15.63
N THR A 103 19.61 3.22 14.73
CA THR A 103 19.07 4.57 14.85
C THR A 103 18.80 5.15 13.47
N GLY A 104 17.77 5.98 13.35
CA GLY A 104 17.46 6.71 12.14
C GLY A 104 16.69 7.99 12.43
N ASP A 105 16.33 8.72 11.38
CA ASP A 105 15.48 9.90 11.48
C ASP A 105 14.17 9.67 10.74
N ASN A 106 13.13 10.43 11.10
CA ASN A 106 11.87 10.49 10.38
C ASN A 106 11.31 9.09 10.11
N LEU A 107 11.06 8.33 11.19
CA LEU A 107 10.40 7.03 11.10
C LEU A 107 9.07 7.21 10.37
N PHE A 108 8.88 6.47 9.27
CA PHE A 108 7.65 6.53 8.49
C PHE A 108 7.01 5.15 8.28
N TYR A 109 7.70 4.08 8.69
CA TYR A 109 7.18 2.72 8.63
C TYR A 109 7.72 1.90 9.80
N PHE A 110 6.82 1.16 10.45
CA PHE A 110 7.15 0.22 11.51
C PHE A 110 6.29 -1.03 11.36
N LEU A 111 6.92 -2.21 11.49
CA LEU A 111 6.21 -3.48 11.49
C LEU A 111 6.96 -4.51 12.36
N THR A 112 6.22 -5.30 13.14
CA THR A 112 6.79 -6.34 13.99
C THR A 112 5.80 -7.48 14.24
N ASP A 113 6.32 -8.70 14.45
CA ASP A 113 5.61 -9.81 15.08
C ASP A 113 6.28 -10.25 16.40
N LYS A 114 7.06 -9.34 17.00
CA LYS A 114 7.95 -9.51 18.16
C LYS A 114 9.18 -10.39 17.94
N THR A 115 9.19 -11.20 16.88
CA THR A 115 10.38 -11.96 16.45
C THR A 115 11.15 -11.17 15.41
N HIS A 116 10.42 -10.62 14.44
CA HIS A 116 10.94 -9.77 13.40
C HIS A 116 10.67 -8.31 13.71
N ILE A 117 11.60 -7.44 13.32
CA ILE A 117 11.45 -6.00 13.48
C ILE A 117 11.88 -5.27 12.21
N ILE A 118 11.02 -4.35 11.79
CA ILE A 118 11.19 -3.57 10.57
C ILE A 118 10.93 -2.11 10.90
N LEU A 119 11.91 -1.24 10.64
CA LEU A 119 11.80 0.22 10.75
C LEU A 119 12.35 0.88 9.50
N CYS A 120 11.59 1.74 8.83
CA CYS A 120 12.09 2.50 7.67
C CYS A 120 12.16 4.00 7.96
N SER A 121 13.25 4.61 7.52
CA SER A 121 13.56 6.03 7.73
C SER A 121 13.40 6.83 6.45
N LYS A 122 12.81 8.02 6.54
CA LYS A 122 12.71 8.94 5.42
C LYS A 122 14.01 9.74 5.31
N ARG A 123 15.00 9.15 4.61
CA ARG A 123 16.33 9.71 4.24
C ARG A 123 16.66 9.28 2.80
N ASP A 124 17.83 9.69 2.28
CA ASP A 124 18.35 9.22 0.99
C ASP A 124 18.34 7.68 0.92
N ALA A 125 17.81 7.12 -0.17
CA ALA A 125 17.61 5.67 -0.40
C ALA A 125 16.60 4.95 0.54
N TYR A 126 15.77 5.71 1.27
CA TYR A 126 14.71 5.24 2.19
C TYR A 126 15.04 3.94 2.95
N PRO A 127 16.15 3.91 3.70
CA PRO A 127 16.66 2.66 4.24
C PRO A 127 15.72 2.07 5.30
N CYS A 128 15.58 0.75 5.26
CA CYS A 128 14.87 -0.03 6.27
C CYS A 128 15.86 -0.86 7.09
N PHE A 129 15.77 -0.76 8.41
CA PHE A 129 16.40 -1.71 9.32
C PHE A 129 15.48 -2.93 9.45
N ILE A 130 15.97 -4.10 9.03
CA ILE A 130 15.26 -5.38 9.02
C ILE A 130 16.13 -6.41 9.73
N ASP A 131 15.66 -6.94 10.85
CA ASP A 131 16.30 -8.03 11.62
C ASP A 131 17.84 -7.93 11.73
N ASP A 132 18.34 -6.79 12.21
CA ASP A 132 19.77 -6.49 12.41
C ASP A 132 20.57 -5.97 11.22
N ALA A 133 19.94 -5.79 10.06
CA ALA A 133 20.62 -5.26 8.89
C ALA A 133 19.88 -4.07 8.28
N TRP A 134 20.66 -3.04 7.90
CA TRP A 134 20.17 -1.98 7.04
C TRP A 134 20.06 -2.47 5.60
N LYS A 135 18.89 -2.25 4.99
CA LYS A 135 18.58 -2.56 3.61
C LYS A 135 18.18 -1.27 2.89
N ALA A 136 18.81 -0.98 1.76
CA ALA A 136 18.41 0.12 0.90
C ALA A 136 17.13 -0.28 0.16
N VAL A 137 16.05 0.46 0.38
CA VAL A 137 14.75 0.24 -0.25
C VAL A 137 14.45 1.55 -0.97
N GLU A 138 14.75 1.66 -2.27
CA GLU A 138 14.58 2.91 -3.04
C GLU A 138 13.10 3.24 -3.31
N THR A 139 12.28 3.24 -2.27
CA THR A 139 10.86 3.59 -2.34
C THR A 139 10.22 3.82 -0.98
N THR A 140 9.23 4.70 -0.96
CA THR A 140 8.29 4.89 0.16
C THR A 140 7.01 4.06 0.02
N SER A 141 6.82 3.37 -1.10
CA SER A 141 5.58 2.69 -1.49
C SER A 141 5.68 1.16 -1.43
N ALA A 142 6.78 0.57 -1.93
CA ALA A 142 6.96 -0.89 -1.89
C ALA A 142 7.63 -1.38 -0.59
N LEU A 143 7.00 -1.07 0.55
CA LEU A 143 7.53 -1.31 1.88
C LEU A 143 7.58 -2.81 2.23
N PRO A 144 8.54 -3.23 3.10
CA PRO A 144 8.63 -4.61 3.55
C PRO A 144 7.33 -5.15 4.15
N LYS A 145 7.08 -6.46 4.06
CA LYS A 145 5.86 -7.11 4.56
C LYS A 145 6.20 -8.26 5.50
N LEU A 146 5.37 -8.45 6.53
CA LEU A 146 5.31 -9.67 7.33
C LEU A 146 4.14 -10.53 6.86
N PHE A 147 4.42 -11.78 6.52
CA PHE A 147 3.37 -12.74 6.20
C PHE A 147 3.77 -14.14 6.66
N LYS A 148 2.96 -14.76 7.53
CA LYS A 148 3.21 -16.08 8.14
C LYS A 148 4.62 -16.19 8.77
N LYS A 149 4.98 -15.21 9.61
CA LYS A 149 6.29 -15.14 10.31
C LYS A 149 7.50 -15.15 9.35
N LYS A 150 7.33 -14.54 8.18
CA LYS A 150 8.40 -14.35 7.20
C LYS A 150 8.40 -12.89 6.79
N VAL A 151 9.60 -12.35 6.64
CA VAL A 151 9.81 -11.00 6.13
C VAL A 151 9.97 -11.08 4.62
N TYR A 152 9.32 -10.18 3.90
CA TYR A 152 9.51 -9.98 2.47
C TYR A 152 9.91 -8.53 2.25
N TYR A 153 11.00 -8.30 1.52
CA TYR A 153 11.45 -6.95 1.25
C TYR A 153 12.12 -6.86 -0.12
N LEU A 154 12.07 -5.67 -0.70
CA LEU A 154 12.83 -5.33 -1.89
C LEU A 154 14.12 -4.62 -1.47
N THR A 155 15.18 -4.83 -2.23
CA THR A 155 16.38 -4.00 -2.17
C THR A 155 16.70 -3.47 -3.55
N THR A 156 17.42 -2.36 -3.61
CA THR A 156 17.88 -1.76 -4.86
C THR A 156 19.39 -1.59 -4.83
N ASP A 157 20.06 -2.02 -5.89
CA ASP A 157 21.43 -1.60 -6.18
C ASP A 157 21.38 -0.24 -6.90
N PRO A 158 21.82 0.85 -6.26
CA PRO A 158 21.71 2.19 -6.82
C PRO A 158 22.59 2.42 -8.05
N ASN A 159 23.57 1.55 -8.31
CA ASN A 159 24.45 1.70 -9.48
C ASN A 159 23.85 1.07 -10.75
N THR A 160 23.08 0.00 -10.57
CA THR A 160 22.54 -0.78 -11.69
C THR A 160 21.02 -0.65 -11.83
N MET A 161 20.36 -0.01 -10.85
CA MET A 161 18.90 0.00 -10.70
C MET A 161 18.32 -1.43 -10.77
N THR A 162 19.09 -2.40 -10.26
CA THR A 162 18.64 -3.77 -10.11
C THR A 162 17.91 -3.90 -8.78
N HIS A 163 16.68 -4.38 -8.84
CA HIS A 163 15.87 -4.66 -7.69
C HIS A 163 15.85 -6.15 -7.39
N GLN A 164 15.79 -6.48 -6.10
CA GLN A 164 15.82 -7.86 -5.62
C GLN A 164 14.79 -8.07 -4.52
N LEU A 165 13.87 -9.00 -4.74
CA LEU A 165 12.91 -9.45 -3.72
C LEU A 165 13.53 -10.56 -2.89
N PHE A 166 13.51 -10.40 -1.57
CA PHE A 166 13.92 -11.39 -0.60
C PHE A 166 12.75 -11.94 0.20
N GLU A 167 12.88 -13.18 0.67
CA GLU A 167 12.11 -13.76 1.78
C GLU A 167 13.12 -14.11 2.89
N ASN A 168 13.08 -13.39 4.00
CA ASN A 168 14.16 -13.32 4.98
C ASN A 168 15.47 -13.01 4.23
N ASP A 169 16.46 -13.92 4.21
CA ASP A 169 17.71 -13.72 3.46
C ASP A 169 17.76 -14.47 2.12
N ARG A 170 16.68 -15.13 1.72
CA ARG A 170 16.63 -15.88 0.46
C ARG A 170 16.19 -14.98 -0.68
N LEU A 171 17.08 -14.79 -1.67
CA LEU A 171 16.73 -14.13 -2.93
C LEU A 171 15.63 -14.92 -3.66
N LEU A 172 14.52 -14.26 -3.94
CA LEU A 172 13.37 -14.83 -4.63
C LEU A 172 13.24 -14.35 -6.06
N TYR A 173 13.56 -13.11 -6.38
CA TYR A 173 13.36 -12.56 -7.72
C TYR A 173 14.26 -11.36 -7.92
N SER A 174 14.73 -11.14 -9.14
CA SER A 174 15.51 -9.97 -9.49
C SER A 174 15.06 -9.44 -10.85
N PHE A 175 15.03 -8.12 -10.98
CA PHE A 175 14.59 -7.40 -12.17
C PHE A 175 15.24 -6.02 -12.19
N SER A 176 15.36 -5.44 -13.37
CA SER A 176 15.81 -4.05 -13.53
C SER A 176 14.60 -3.16 -13.76
N ALA A 177 14.55 -2.02 -13.08
CA ALA A 177 13.57 -0.98 -13.33
C ALA A 177 14.22 0.37 -13.08
N ASP A 178 14.18 1.25 -14.06
CA ASP A 178 14.70 2.60 -13.94
C ASP A 178 13.58 3.60 -14.18
N HIS A 179 13.51 4.63 -13.34
CA HIS A 179 12.55 5.71 -13.46
C HIS A 179 13.30 7.03 -13.23
N PRO A 180 13.72 7.73 -14.30
CA PRO A 180 14.69 8.83 -14.20
C PRO A 180 14.27 10.00 -13.30
N THR A 181 12.98 10.13 -13.03
CA THR A 181 12.39 11.29 -12.33
C THR A 181 11.66 10.90 -11.04
N GLY A 182 11.83 9.68 -10.51
CA GLY A 182 11.01 9.19 -9.40
C GLY A 182 11.31 7.74 -8.97
N GLU A 183 10.51 7.22 -8.04
CA GLU A 183 10.70 5.87 -7.49
C GLU A 183 10.17 4.80 -8.46
N PRO A 184 10.99 3.83 -8.92
CA PRO A 184 10.52 2.79 -9.84
C PRO A 184 9.62 1.76 -9.15
N LEU A 185 9.81 1.50 -7.86
CA LEU A 185 9.04 0.50 -7.11
C LEU A 185 7.75 1.12 -6.57
N LEU A 186 6.60 0.60 -6.99
CA LEU A 186 5.29 1.18 -6.64
C LEU A 186 4.58 0.43 -5.53
N SER A 187 4.75 -0.89 -5.43
CA SER A 187 4.13 -1.68 -4.36
C SER A 187 4.76 -3.07 -4.24
N LEU A 188 4.77 -3.59 -3.02
CA LEU A 188 5.04 -4.98 -2.68
C LEU A 188 3.84 -5.47 -1.88
N GLU A 189 3.21 -6.58 -2.28
CA GLU A 189 2.13 -7.20 -1.52
C GLU A 189 2.34 -8.70 -1.40
N VAL A 190 1.97 -9.26 -0.24
CA VAL A 190 2.12 -10.69 0.04
C VAL A 190 0.85 -11.22 0.69
N ASN A 191 0.35 -12.33 0.18
CA ASN A 191 -0.83 -13.01 0.69
C ASN A 191 -0.75 -14.53 0.44
N GLU A 192 -1.85 -15.25 0.71
CA GLU A 192 -1.98 -16.69 0.43
C GLU A 192 -1.71 -17.06 -1.05
N GLY A 193 -2.05 -16.15 -1.97
CA GLY A 193 -1.81 -16.31 -3.41
C GLY A 193 -0.36 -16.09 -3.83
N GLY A 194 0.51 -15.60 -2.94
CA GLY A 194 1.93 -15.41 -3.20
C GLY A 194 2.36 -13.95 -3.12
N ARG A 195 3.33 -13.58 -3.96
CA ARG A 195 4.06 -12.31 -3.89
C ARG A 195 3.77 -11.48 -5.12
N TRP A 196 3.46 -10.23 -4.89
CA TRP A 196 3.01 -9.28 -5.90
C TRP A 196 3.90 -8.05 -5.84
N ILE A 197 4.39 -7.62 -6.99
CA ILE A 197 5.19 -6.41 -7.11
C ILE A 197 4.56 -5.59 -8.24
N SER A 198 4.33 -4.31 -8.00
CA SER A 198 4.12 -3.35 -9.10
C SER A 198 5.29 -2.39 -9.16
N TYR A 199 5.76 -2.11 -10.36
CA TYR A 199 6.82 -1.16 -10.60
C TYR A 199 6.62 -0.48 -11.95
N ILE A 200 7.31 0.63 -12.15
CA ILE A 200 7.37 1.37 -13.40
C ILE A 200 8.81 1.35 -13.90
N ALA A 201 8.99 1.22 -15.21
CA ALA A 201 10.31 1.21 -15.82
C ALA A 201 10.31 2.00 -17.14
N LEU A 202 11.37 2.73 -17.41
CA LEU A 202 11.60 3.37 -18.70
C LEU A 202 11.96 2.31 -19.74
N ASN A 203 11.09 2.18 -20.75
CA ASN A 203 11.41 1.45 -21.95
C ASN A 203 12.20 2.38 -22.89
N LEU A 204 13.52 2.18 -22.97
CA LEU A 204 14.42 3.01 -23.77
C LEU A 204 14.15 2.93 -25.28
N GLU A 205 13.64 1.79 -25.77
CA GLU A 205 13.34 1.62 -27.20
C GLU A 205 12.11 2.42 -27.62
N GLN A 206 11.14 2.56 -26.71
CA GLN A 206 9.86 3.21 -26.95
C GLN A 206 9.77 4.61 -26.33
N GLU A 207 10.83 5.04 -25.63
CA GLU A 207 10.92 6.31 -24.89
C GLU A 207 9.69 6.57 -24.01
N LYS A 208 9.17 5.51 -23.38
CA LYS A 208 7.95 5.58 -22.57
C LYS A 208 8.12 4.82 -21.26
N LEU A 209 7.41 5.28 -20.24
CA LEU A 209 7.29 4.54 -18.99
C LEU A 209 6.29 3.39 -19.17
N GLU A 210 6.68 2.20 -18.71
CA GLU A 210 5.84 1.01 -18.72
C GLU A 210 5.57 0.57 -17.28
N PHE A 211 4.29 0.36 -16.98
CA PHE A 211 3.88 -0.27 -15.74
C PHE A 211 4.08 -1.78 -15.84
N HIS A 212 4.42 -2.39 -14.72
CA HIS A 212 4.61 -3.82 -14.55
C HIS A 212 3.84 -4.30 -13.34
N LEU A 213 3.14 -5.43 -13.48
CA LEU A 213 2.52 -6.15 -12.37
C LEU A 213 3.03 -7.59 -12.37
N VAL A 214 3.90 -7.91 -11.42
CA VAL A 214 4.54 -9.21 -11.29
C VAL A 214 3.89 -10.01 -10.18
N HIS A 215 3.37 -11.19 -10.49
CA HIS A 215 2.88 -12.17 -9.53
C HIS A 215 3.75 -13.42 -9.61
N ASN A 216 4.40 -13.79 -8.51
CA ASN A 216 5.28 -14.97 -8.42
C ASN A 216 6.26 -15.08 -9.62
N ARG A 217 6.98 -13.99 -9.93
CA ARG A 217 7.94 -13.85 -11.05
C ARG A 217 7.34 -13.75 -12.45
N LYS A 218 6.02 -13.80 -12.59
CA LYS A 218 5.33 -13.67 -13.88
C LYS A 218 4.77 -12.26 -14.04
N ASN A 219 5.17 -11.55 -15.08
CA ASN A 219 4.56 -10.27 -15.45
C ASN A 219 3.17 -10.53 -16.06
N LEU A 220 2.13 -10.13 -15.32
CA LEU A 220 0.73 -10.34 -15.70
C LEU A 220 0.29 -9.45 -16.86
N ILE A 221 0.92 -8.28 -17.05
CA ILE A 221 0.55 -7.37 -18.14
C ILE A 221 0.80 -8.04 -19.49
N ALA A 222 2.05 -8.46 -19.72
CA ALA A 222 2.44 -9.16 -20.95
C ALA A 222 1.69 -10.49 -21.13
N SER A 223 1.49 -11.26 -20.06
CA SER A 223 0.97 -12.62 -20.18
C SER A 223 -0.55 -12.74 -20.33
N GLU A 224 -1.31 -11.69 -20.01
CA GLU A 224 -2.78 -11.72 -20.02
C GLU A 224 -3.41 -10.74 -21.02
N GLY A 225 -2.57 -10.12 -21.87
CA GLY A 225 -2.99 -9.13 -22.86
C GLY A 225 -3.50 -7.84 -22.22
N ARG A 226 -2.92 -7.42 -21.08
CA ARG A 226 -3.21 -6.13 -20.48
C ARG A 226 -2.23 -5.10 -21.04
N THR A 227 -2.62 -3.85 -21.09
CA THR A 227 -1.76 -2.74 -21.52
C THR A 227 -1.24 -1.91 -20.36
N ASP A 228 -1.88 -2.04 -19.19
CA ASP A 228 -1.51 -1.29 -17.99
C ASP A 228 -1.99 -2.04 -16.72
N ALA A 229 -1.34 -1.80 -15.59
CA ALA A 229 -1.82 -2.14 -14.25
C ALA A 229 -1.21 -1.22 -13.18
N PHE A 230 -2.06 -0.71 -12.30
CA PHE A 230 -1.70 0.30 -11.30
C PHE A 230 -2.44 0.09 -9.97
N GLU A 231 -1.95 0.76 -8.92
CA GLU A 231 -2.55 0.78 -7.58
C GLU A 231 -2.68 -0.61 -6.93
N LEU A 232 -1.63 -1.42 -7.03
CA LEU A 232 -1.52 -2.68 -6.30
C LEU A 232 -1.46 -2.42 -4.79
N ARG A 233 -2.45 -2.93 -4.05
CA ARG A 233 -2.48 -2.87 -2.58
C ARG A 233 -3.48 -3.85 -1.99
N GLN A 234 -3.61 -3.85 -0.67
CA GLN A 234 -4.72 -4.52 0.01
C GLN A 234 -5.82 -3.53 0.39
N LEU A 235 -7.07 -3.90 0.12
CA LEU A 235 -8.28 -3.24 0.63
C LEU A 235 -9.05 -4.25 1.48
N LYS A 236 -9.30 -3.96 2.77
CA LYS A 236 -9.86 -4.93 3.73
C LYS A 236 -9.17 -6.30 3.71
N GLY A 237 -7.84 -6.32 3.62
CA GLY A 237 -7.03 -7.54 3.54
C GLY A 237 -7.15 -8.32 2.22
N LYS A 238 -7.89 -7.79 1.24
CA LYS A 238 -8.07 -8.39 -0.08
C LYS A 238 -7.21 -7.65 -1.08
N LEU A 239 -6.44 -8.39 -1.89
CA LEU A 239 -5.60 -7.78 -2.92
C LEU A 239 -6.47 -7.06 -3.96
N PHE A 240 -6.04 -5.86 -4.31
CA PHE A 240 -6.69 -4.95 -5.24
C PHE A 240 -5.66 -4.37 -6.21
N TYR A 241 -6.06 -4.18 -7.47
CA TYR A 241 -5.35 -3.35 -8.45
C TYR A 241 -6.27 -3.01 -9.62
N PHE A 242 -6.01 -1.90 -10.31
CA PHE A 242 -6.61 -1.60 -11.61
C PHE A 242 -5.77 -2.18 -12.74
N TYR A 243 -6.41 -2.45 -13.88
CA TYR A 243 -5.70 -2.81 -15.11
C TYR A 243 -6.48 -2.39 -16.35
N GLN A 244 -5.77 -2.17 -17.45
CA GLN A 244 -6.37 -1.88 -18.74
C GLN A 244 -6.28 -3.09 -19.67
N LYS A 245 -7.38 -3.39 -20.34
CA LYS A 245 -7.48 -4.43 -21.37
C LYS A 245 -8.50 -4.03 -22.42
N ASP A 246 -8.18 -4.26 -23.69
CA ASP A 246 -9.06 -3.94 -24.83
C ASP A 246 -9.61 -2.50 -24.80
N GLY A 247 -8.77 -1.53 -24.40
CA GLY A 247 -9.13 -0.12 -24.31
C GLY A 247 -10.10 0.24 -23.18
N LYS A 248 -10.30 -0.66 -22.20
CA LYS A 248 -11.19 -0.45 -21.05
C LYS A 248 -10.48 -0.66 -19.74
N ILE A 249 -10.92 0.05 -18.70
CA ILE A 249 -10.41 -0.10 -17.35
C ILE A 249 -11.23 -1.16 -16.60
N TYR A 250 -10.51 -2.06 -15.96
CA TYR A 250 -11.01 -3.09 -15.07
C TYR A 250 -10.32 -2.96 -13.72
N TYR A 251 -10.86 -3.60 -12.69
CA TYR A 251 -10.13 -3.83 -11.44
C TYR A 251 -10.19 -5.30 -11.06
N SER A 252 -9.13 -5.76 -10.38
CA SER A 252 -9.14 -7.02 -9.66
C SER A 252 -9.38 -6.75 -8.18
N LEU A 253 -10.25 -7.53 -7.55
CA LEU A 253 -10.45 -7.54 -6.11
C LEU A 253 -10.60 -8.99 -5.63
N ALA A 254 -9.73 -9.42 -4.72
CA ALA A 254 -9.64 -10.81 -4.26
C ALA A 254 -9.55 -11.83 -5.42
N GLY A 255 -8.78 -11.50 -6.46
CA GLY A 255 -8.57 -12.35 -7.63
C GLY A 255 -9.74 -12.41 -8.62
N LYS A 256 -10.88 -11.75 -8.33
CA LYS A 256 -11.98 -11.59 -9.28
C LYS A 256 -11.81 -10.31 -10.08
N SER A 257 -12.16 -10.35 -11.36
CA SER A 257 -12.11 -9.20 -12.25
C SER A 257 -13.48 -8.57 -12.43
N TYR A 258 -13.53 -7.25 -12.40
CA TYR A 258 -14.74 -6.46 -12.50
C TYR A 258 -14.55 -5.35 -13.53
N GLY A 259 -15.57 -5.09 -14.33
CA GLY A 259 -15.58 -3.94 -15.23
C GLY A 259 -15.76 -2.64 -14.47
N THR A 260 -15.23 -1.55 -15.01
CA THR A 260 -15.51 -0.19 -14.54
C THR A 260 -16.31 0.58 -15.60
N PRO A 261 -16.98 1.69 -15.22
CA PRO A 261 -17.58 2.59 -16.20
C PRO A 261 -16.54 3.49 -16.91
N PHE A 262 -15.25 3.35 -16.61
CA PHE A 262 -14.21 4.29 -17.03
C PHE A 262 -13.57 3.88 -18.35
N GLN A 263 -13.41 4.87 -19.22
CA GLN A 263 -12.57 4.81 -20.40
C GLN A 263 -11.09 5.00 -20.01
N GLU A 264 -10.85 5.77 -18.95
CA GLU A 264 -9.52 6.20 -18.49
C GLU A 264 -9.61 6.54 -17.00
N VAL A 265 -8.53 6.32 -16.25
CA VAL A 265 -8.39 6.75 -14.86
C VAL A 265 -7.05 7.48 -14.77
N ILE A 266 -7.00 8.63 -14.12
CA ILE A 266 -5.73 9.35 -13.91
C ILE A 266 -4.98 8.64 -12.78
N HIS A 267 -3.81 8.07 -13.10
CA HIS A 267 -2.99 7.32 -12.13
C HIS A 267 -1.48 7.54 -12.27
N ASP A 268 -1.04 8.39 -13.20
CA ASP A 268 0.36 8.66 -13.54
C ASP A 268 0.70 10.16 -13.53
N GLY A 269 -0.16 11.00 -12.93
CA GLY A 269 0.01 12.45 -12.90
C GLY A 269 1.19 12.91 -12.03
N CYS A 270 2.37 13.08 -12.63
CA CYS A 270 3.51 13.70 -11.97
C CYS A 270 3.51 15.24 -12.13
N CYS A 271 3.96 15.96 -11.10
CA CYS A 271 4.37 17.39 -11.05
C CYS A 271 3.34 18.53 -11.22
N SER A 272 2.08 18.32 -11.60
CA SER A 272 1.03 19.36 -11.49
C SER A 272 -0.39 18.81 -11.36
N ALA A 273 -0.59 17.56 -11.75
CA ALA A 273 -1.85 16.81 -11.67
C ALA A 273 -2.02 16.00 -10.37
N GLY A 274 -1.18 16.23 -9.34
CA GLY A 274 -1.21 15.45 -8.09
C GLY A 274 -2.53 15.55 -7.32
N VAL A 275 -3.32 16.60 -7.54
CA VAL A 275 -4.70 16.72 -7.03
C VAL A 275 -5.60 15.62 -7.63
N PHE A 276 -5.34 15.22 -8.87
CA PHE A 276 -6.10 14.21 -9.61
C PHE A 276 -5.60 12.78 -9.40
N SER A 277 -4.49 12.60 -8.69
CA SER A 277 -3.98 11.28 -8.32
C SER A 277 -4.98 10.52 -7.46
N LEU A 278 -4.94 9.20 -7.54
CA LEU A 278 -5.79 8.32 -6.77
C LEU A 278 -5.41 8.43 -5.27
N ARG A 279 -6.40 8.67 -4.40
CA ARG A 279 -6.17 8.91 -2.96
C ARG A 279 -6.95 7.94 -2.10
N PHE A 280 -6.23 7.17 -1.29
CA PHE A 280 -6.85 6.21 -0.38
C PHE A 280 -7.13 6.84 0.98
N LEU A 281 -8.31 6.51 1.50
CA LEU A 281 -8.87 6.97 2.76
C LEU A 281 -9.39 5.72 3.51
N GLY A 282 -8.45 4.94 4.04
CA GLY A 282 -8.73 3.62 4.60
C GLY A 282 -9.34 2.68 3.56
N ASP A 283 -10.55 2.19 3.82
CA ASP A 283 -11.28 1.25 2.95
C ASP A 283 -12.08 1.91 1.81
N SER A 284 -11.95 3.23 1.68
CA SER A 284 -12.52 3.99 0.57
C SER A 284 -11.41 4.76 -0.14
N PHE A 285 -11.65 5.15 -1.38
CA PHE A 285 -10.66 5.95 -2.10
C PHE A 285 -11.33 6.85 -3.12
N LEU A 286 -10.55 7.79 -3.62
CA LEU A 286 -10.97 8.82 -4.53
C LEU A 286 -10.16 8.69 -5.79
N LEU A 287 -10.82 8.83 -6.93
CA LEU A 287 -10.15 8.79 -8.23
C LEU A 287 -10.77 9.80 -9.18
N TYR A 288 -10.02 10.16 -10.21
CA TYR A 288 -10.52 10.89 -11.36
C TYR A 288 -10.63 9.94 -12.55
N GLY A 289 -11.84 9.77 -13.07
CA GLY A 289 -12.16 8.82 -14.11
C GLY A 289 -12.88 9.47 -15.28
N LYS A 290 -12.55 9.05 -16.50
CA LYS A 290 -13.22 9.48 -17.74
C LYS A 290 -14.40 8.58 -18.05
N LYS A 291 -15.59 9.17 -18.14
CA LYS A 291 -16.83 8.49 -18.51
C LYS A 291 -17.52 9.30 -19.60
N ASN A 292 -17.89 8.65 -20.70
CA ASN A 292 -18.51 9.31 -21.86
C ASN A 292 -17.72 10.52 -22.39
N GLY A 293 -16.39 10.41 -22.44
CA GLY A 293 -15.51 11.46 -22.95
C GLY A 293 -15.21 12.62 -21.99
N ARG A 294 -15.74 12.61 -20.76
CA ARG A 294 -15.53 13.66 -19.75
C ARG A 294 -14.97 13.08 -18.46
N PHE A 295 -14.07 13.82 -17.82
CA PHE A 295 -13.51 13.45 -16.52
C PHE A 295 -14.42 13.92 -15.38
N TYR A 296 -14.56 13.08 -14.36
CA TYR A 296 -15.26 13.37 -13.13
C TYR A 296 -14.48 12.81 -11.93
N GLY A 297 -14.68 13.41 -10.76
CA GLY A 297 -14.24 12.86 -9.49
C GLY A 297 -15.20 11.77 -9.00
N TYR A 298 -14.66 10.68 -8.48
CA TYR A 298 -15.41 9.56 -7.94
C TYR A 298 -14.95 9.24 -6.52
N GLN A 299 -15.90 9.01 -5.63
CA GLN A 299 -15.67 8.31 -4.37
C GLN A 299 -15.99 6.83 -4.58
N VAL A 300 -15.04 5.97 -4.21
CA VAL A 300 -15.13 4.52 -4.33
C VAL A 300 -15.23 3.89 -2.96
N LYS A 301 -16.21 3.01 -2.78
CA LYS A 301 -16.43 2.26 -1.54
C LYS A 301 -16.72 0.80 -1.87
N PHE A 302 -16.54 -0.08 -0.90
CA PHE A 302 -17.09 -1.43 -1.00
C PHE A 302 -18.61 -1.37 -1.05
N SER A 303 -19.23 -2.14 -1.95
CA SER A 303 -20.67 -2.35 -1.94
C SER A 303 -21.08 -2.94 -0.59
N LEU A 304 -22.21 -2.48 -0.05
CA LEU A 304 -22.82 -2.97 1.18
C LEU A 304 -23.51 -4.33 0.97
#